data_AF-A0A8H7M870-F1
#
_entry.id   AF-A0A8H7M870-F1
#
_cell.length_a   1.000
_cell.length_b   1.000
_cell.length_c   1.000
_cell.angle_alpha   90.00
_cell.angle_beta   90.00
_cell.angle_gamma   90.00
#
_symmetry.space_group_name_H-M   'P 1'
#
loop_
_entity.id
_entity.type
_entity.pdbx_description
1 polymer ?
#
loop_
_entity_poly.entity_id
_entity_poly.type
_entity_poly.pdbx_seq_one_letter_code
_entity_poly.pdbx_strand_id
1 'polypeptide(L)'
;MRGFLTGMTQFMIGMGFLVANWVGYGCQYIDNEAQWRIPLAIQVVPAILLLVGMFFLPFSPRWLVEKGRNEEAFQVIQRLHGNEQNAELIKLEFADMVEQIKHEKVNMSSKLSDLWATKSMLKRTLTGVAVQVCCQLSGTSEPHHSYTKRLNNTLLKPGINGDTILLITGISGVLGQIVTFVFIYCILDRVGRRLPLIIGAFGMAGCLAIEAAINAKFPGEASNNTAAQRAGVAFIILFGSLFFSTSFGPVSWVYQSEIFPMRVRAMGTSIATMSNWAVNVMISQVSPIGLSRIGWKFYLVFICTNIVNGKSHGALFIAGFPETKGKTLEEMDAVFGDQTIGHALETGRTHNVSGLDDKDGSLEKIEKV
;
A
#
# COMPACT_ATOMS: atom_id res chain seq x y z
N MET A 1 6.52 -14.63 0.62
CA MET A 1 6.57 -13.69 1.78
C MET A 1 6.74 -12.21 1.41
N ARG A 2 7.12 -11.84 0.17
CA ARG A 2 7.24 -10.42 -0.23
C ARG A 2 5.95 -9.62 -0.06
N GLY A 3 4.81 -10.17 -0.50
CA GLY A 3 3.50 -9.53 -0.35
C GLY A 3 3.12 -9.24 1.09
N PHE A 4 3.36 -10.22 1.97
CA PHE A 4 3.17 -10.06 3.41
C PHE A 4 4.03 -8.93 4.00
N LEU A 5 5.35 -8.95 3.77
CA LEU A 5 6.28 -7.95 4.32
C LEU A 5 6.00 -6.54 3.78
N THR A 6 5.72 -6.39 2.49
CA THR A 6 5.31 -5.08 1.96
C THR A 6 3.94 -4.66 2.53
N GLY A 7 3.00 -5.59 2.64
CA GLY A 7 1.68 -5.35 3.23
C GLY A 7 1.76 -4.87 4.68
N MET A 8 2.78 -5.30 5.44
CA MET A 8 3.02 -4.79 6.79
C MET A 8 3.25 -3.28 6.83
N THR A 9 3.73 -2.66 5.74
CA THR A 9 3.84 -1.19 5.64
C THR A 9 2.46 -0.54 5.78
N GLN A 10 1.45 -1.05 5.05
CA GLN A 10 0.08 -0.56 5.18
C GLN A 10 -0.48 -0.85 6.58
N PHE A 11 -0.19 -2.03 7.13
CA PHE A 11 -0.60 -2.36 8.49
C PHE A 11 -0.01 -1.35 9.50
N MET A 12 1.26 -0.98 9.40
CA MET A 12 1.86 0.00 10.30
C MET A 12 1.30 1.42 10.10
N ILE A 13 0.96 1.82 8.87
CA ILE A 13 0.24 3.07 8.61
C ILE A 13 -1.11 3.07 9.33
N GLY A 14 -1.88 1.99 9.20
CA GLY A 14 -3.17 1.84 9.87
C GLY A 14 -3.06 1.80 11.40
N MET A 15 -2.02 1.15 11.95
CA MET A 15 -1.71 1.22 13.40
C MET A 15 -1.43 2.65 13.86
N GLY A 16 -0.72 3.44 13.04
CA GLY A 16 -0.50 4.86 13.32
C GLY A 16 -1.81 5.64 13.41
N PHE A 17 -2.72 5.45 12.45
CA PHE A 17 -4.06 6.06 12.50
C PHE A 17 -4.87 5.59 13.71
N LEU A 18 -4.77 4.32 14.07
CA LEU A 18 -5.45 3.76 15.23
C LEU A 18 -4.99 4.45 16.52
N VAL A 19 -3.67 4.48 16.76
CA VAL A 19 -3.09 5.14 17.94
C VAL A 19 -3.44 6.63 17.95
N ALA A 20 -3.34 7.32 16.80
CA ALA A 20 -3.69 8.73 16.70
C ALA A 20 -5.16 9.01 17.07
N ASN A 21 -6.10 8.18 16.63
CA ASN A 21 -7.52 8.32 16.99
C ASN A 21 -7.76 8.13 18.49
N TRP A 22 -7.13 7.12 19.12
CA TRP A 22 -7.30 6.86 20.55
C TRP A 22 -6.61 7.91 21.43
N VAL A 23 -5.43 8.40 21.01
CA VAL A 23 -4.76 9.52 21.69
C VAL A 23 -5.61 10.79 21.56
N GLY A 24 -6.17 11.07 20.37
CA GLY A 24 -7.10 12.18 20.17
C GLY A 24 -8.34 12.07 21.06
N TYR A 25 -8.94 10.88 21.13
CA TYR A 25 -10.06 10.60 22.03
C TYR A 25 -9.70 10.81 23.51
N GLY A 26 -8.52 10.36 23.96
CA GLY A 26 -8.06 10.57 25.33
C GLY A 26 -7.78 12.04 25.64
N CYS A 27 -7.19 12.78 24.70
CA CYS A 27 -6.83 14.18 24.90
C CYS A 27 -8.04 15.13 24.84
N GLN A 28 -9.19 14.71 24.30
CA GLN A 28 -10.38 15.56 24.22
C GLN A 28 -10.90 16.03 25.58
N TYR A 29 -10.61 15.27 26.65
CA TYR A 29 -11.03 15.57 28.02
C TYR A 29 -10.10 16.56 28.75
N ILE A 30 -9.13 17.13 28.04
CA ILE A 30 -8.18 18.09 28.58
C ILE A 30 -8.65 19.50 28.23
N ASP A 31 -8.89 20.34 29.23
CA ASP A 31 -9.45 21.69 29.04
C ASP A 31 -8.41 22.78 28.74
N ASN A 32 -7.17 22.42 28.40
CA ASN A 32 -6.08 23.37 28.18
C ASN A 32 -5.33 23.10 26.85
N GLU A 33 -4.33 23.92 26.54
CA GLU A 33 -3.55 23.79 25.28
C GLU A 33 -2.88 22.41 25.09
N ALA A 34 -2.73 21.62 26.15
CA ALA A 34 -2.21 20.26 26.05
C ALA A 34 -3.13 19.34 25.24
N GLN A 35 -4.43 19.66 25.12
CA GLN A 35 -5.42 18.94 24.30
C GLN A 35 -4.94 18.66 22.87
N TRP A 36 -4.33 19.66 22.21
CA TRP A 36 -3.84 19.51 20.83
C TRP A 36 -2.32 19.31 20.77
N ARG A 37 -1.57 19.76 21.79
CA ARG A 37 -0.11 19.60 21.83
C ARG A 37 0.32 18.15 22.10
N ILE A 38 -0.36 17.43 22.98
CA ILE A 38 -0.01 16.04 23.33
C ILE A 38 -0.13 15.09 22.11
N PRO A 39 -1.23 15.09 21.33
CA PRO A 39 -1.35 14.26 20.13
C PRO A 39 -0.29 14.56 19.06
N LEU A 40 0.24 15.78 19.02
CA LEU A 40 1.35 16.14 18.14
C LEU A 40 2.70 15.68 18.70
N ALA A 41 2.93 15.89 20.00
CA ALA A 41 4.19 15.55 20.64
C ALA A 41 4.43 14.03 20.71
N ILE A 42 3.38 13.22 20.89
CA ILE A 42 3.53 11.76 21.00
C ILE A 42 4.10 11.12 19.72
N GLN A 43 3.95 11.77 18.56
CA GLN A 43 4.49 11.30 17.28
C GLN A 43 6.03 11.26 17.28
N VAL A 44 6.68 12.01 18.18
CA VAL A 44 8.13 11.97 18.37
C VAL A 44 8.60 10.62 18.92
N VAL A 45 7.79 9.93 19.72
CA VAL A 45 8.14 8.64 20.31
C VAL A 45 8.44 7.56 19.25
N PRO A 46 7.54 7.25 18.31
CA PRO A 46 7.85 6.28 17.25
C PRO A 46 8.99 6.75 16.33
N ALA A 47 9.16 8.07 16.13
CA ALA A 47 10.27 8.60 15.35
C ALA A 47 11.64 8.34 16.02
N ILE A 48 11.74 8.52 17.34
CA ILE A 48 12.96 8.20 18.10
C ILE A 48 13.21 6.69 18.10
N LEU A 49 12.16 5.87 18.30
CA LEU A 49 12.29 4.42 18.25
C LEU A 49 12.80 3.94 16.87
N LEU A 50 12.30 4.54 15.79
CA LEU A 50 12.80 4.27 14.44
C LEU A 50 14.26 4.71 14.30
N LEU A 51 14.61 5.91 14.78
CA LEU A 51 15.98 6.44 14.72
C LEU A 51 16.98 5.53 15.44
N VAL A 52 16.65 5.09 16.64
CA VAL A 52 17.47 4.17 17.42
C VAL A 52 17.51 2.79 16.76
N GLY A 53 16.37 2.29 16.28
CA GLY A 53 16.26 1.00 15.60
C GLY A 53 17.09 0.90 14.33
N MET A 54 17.24 2.00 13.58
CA MET A 54 18.04 2.04 12.36
C MET A 54 19.52 1.68 12.59
N PHE A 55 20.07 1.90 13.79
CA PHE A 55 21.46 1.51 14.10
C PHE A 55 21.65 -0.01 14.27
N PHE A 56 20.56 -0.78 14.49
CA PHE A 56 20.59 -2.23 14.69
C PHE A 56 20.16 -3.03 13.46
N LEU A 57 19.63 -2.37 12.42
CA LEU A 57 19.16 -3.04 11.22
C LEU A 57 20.31 -3.32 10.24
N PRO A 58 20.41 -4.53 9.68
CA PRO A 58 21.38 -4.80 8.63
C PRO A 58 21.03 -4.02 7.36
N PHE A 59 22.05 -3.65 6.59
CA PHE A 59 21.85 -3.06 5.27
C PHE A 59 21.18 -4.06 4.32
N SER A 60 20.42 -3.54 3.35
CA SER A 60 19.80 -4.38 2.31
C SER A 60 20.87 -5.16 1.54
N PRO A 61 20.76 -6.50 1.40
CA PRO A 61 21.71 -7.30 0.63
C PRO A 61 21.91 -6.77 -0.80
N ARG A 62 20.82 -6.33 -1.44
CA ARG A 62 20.85 -5.78 -2.81
C ARG A 62 21.68 -4.49 -2.88
N TRP A 63 21.56 -3.62 -1.88
CA TRP A 63 22.37 -2.39 -1.80
C TRP A 63 23.84 -2.70 -1.51
N LEU A 64 24.13 -3.68 -0.65
CA LEU A 64 25.49 -4.12 -0.37
C LEU A 64 26.19 -4.63 -1.65
N VAL A 65 25.50 -5.45 -2.45
CA VAL A 65 25.99 -5.90 -3.77
C VAL A 65 26.22 -4.72 -4.72
N GLU A 66 25.31 -3.74 -4.76
CA GLU A 66 25.47 -2.54 -5.58
C GLU A 66 26.75 -1.74 -5.23
N LYS A 67 27.12 -1.74 -3.94
CA LYS A 67 28.36 -1.13 -3.43
C LYS A 67 29.59 -2.04 -3.54
N GLY A 68 29.45 -3.25 -4.07
CA GLY A 68 30.54 -4.23 -4.21
C GLY A 68 30.87 -5.00 -2.93
N ARG A 69 30.07 -4.89 -1.87
CA ARG A 69 30.23 -5.59 -0.58
C ARG A 69 29.53 -6.95 -0.60
N ASN A 70 29.96 -7.82 -1.52
CA ASN A 70 29.29 -9.10 -1.77
C ASN A 70 29.34 -10.05 -0.57
N GLU A 71 30.47 -10.09 0.15
CA GLU A 71 30.66 -10.97 1.30
C GLU A 71 29.65 -10.65 2.42
N GLU A 72 29.49 -9.36 2.73
CA GLU A 72 28.52 -8.90 3.72
C GLU A 72 27.07 -9.15 3.24
N ALA A 73 26.80 -8.97 1.95
CA ALA A 73 25.49 -9.27 1.38
C ALA A 73 25.11 -10.74 1.54
N PHE A 74 26.07 -11.65 1.32
CA PHE A 74 25.87 -13.09 1.49
C PHE A 74 25.60 -13.45 2.96
N GLN A 75 26.36 -12.89 3.90
CA GLN A 75 26.12 -13.10 5.35
C GLN A 75 24.74 -12.63 5.78
N VAL A 76 24.24 -11.50 5.25
CA VAL A 76 22.88 -11.02 5.56
C VAL A 76 21.83 -11.96 4.98
N ILE A 77 22.01 -12.49 3.77
CA ILE A 77 21.06 -13.45 3.17
C ILE A 77 21.04 -14.78 3.94
N GLN A 78 22.20 -15.28 4.37
CA GLN A 78 22.29 -16.46 5.22
C GLN A 78 21.54 -16.27 6.54
N ARG A 79 21.72 -15.12 7.20
CA ARG A 79 20.99 -14.77 8.43
C ARG A 79 19.48 -14.68 8.21
N LEU A 80 19.03 -14.20 7.05
CA LEU A 80 17.61 -14.09 6.71
C LEU A 80 16.95 -15.46 6.43
N HIS A 81 17.70 -16.41 5.87
CA HIS A 81 17.19 -17.76 5.56
C HIS A 81 17.28 -18.75 6.74
N GLY A 82 18.10 -18.46 7.75
CA GLY A 82 18.10 -19.13 9.06
C GLY A 82 18.60 -20.58 9.11
N ASN A 83 18.62 -21.32 8.00
CA ASN A 83 18.98 -22.75 7.96
C ASN A 83 20.13 -23.05 6.97
N GLU A 84 21.15 -23.78 7.43
CA GLU A 84 22.25 -24.33 6.61
C GLU A 84 21.78 -25.44 5.64
N GLN A 85 20.62 -26.06 5.86
CA GLN A 85 20.09 -27.14 5.02
C GLN A 85 19.77 -26.71 3.57
N ASN A 86 19.65 -25.40 3.32
CA ASN A 86 19.41 -24.83 1.98
C ASN A 86 20.61 -24.03 1.46
N ALA A 87 21.83 -24.30 1.95
CA ALA A 87 23.03 -23.54 1.58
C ALA A 87 23.26 -23.43 0.06
N GLU A 88 22.95 -24.49 -0.70
CA GLU A 88 23.07 -24.50 -2.15
C GLU A 88 22.02 -23.59 -2.83
N LEU A 89 20.76 -23.63 -2.37
CA LEU A 89 19.70 -22.74 -2.83
C LEU A 89 20.04 -21.27 -2.55
N ILE A 90 20.57 -20.98 -1.36
CA ILE A 90 20.97 -19.62 -0.95
C ILE A 90 22.11 -19.11 -1.85
N LYS A 91 23.07 -19.96 -2.20
CA LYS A 91 24.16 -19.62 -3.13
C LYS A 91 23.62 -19.33 -4.53
N LEU A 92 22.68 -20.13 -5.03
CA LEU A 92 22.02 -19.93 -6.32
C LEU A 92 21.24 -18.60 -6.36
N GLU A 93 20.41 -18.33 -5.35
CA GLU A 93 19.67 -17.06 -5.26
C GLU A 93 20.61 -15.85 -5.17
N PHE A 94 21.72 -15.98 -4.44
CA PHE A 94 22.72 -14.92 -4.35
C PHE A 94 23.44 -14.68 -5.68
N ALA A 95 23.82 -15.75 -6.38
CA ALA A 95 24.45 -15.66 -7.69
C ALA A 95 23.56 -14.95 -8.71
N ASP A 96 22.28 -15.36 -8.81
CA ASP A 96 21.27 -14.73 -9.66
C ASP A 96 21.12 -13.23 -9.34
N MET A 97 21.06 -12.89 -8.04
CA MET A 97 20.97 -11.50 -7.59
C MET A 97 22.19 -10.67 -8.00
N VAL A 98 23.40 -11.20 -7.85
CA VAL A 98 24.65 -10.49 -8.18
C VAL A 98 24.78 -10.29 -9.69
N GLU A 99 24.47 -11.31 -10.49
CA GLU A 99 24.52 -11.24 -11.94
C GLU A 99 23.58 -10.15 -12.47
N GLN A 100 22.35 -10.11 -11.96
CA GLN A 100 21.37 -9.12 -12.38
C GLN A 100 21.78 -7.70 -11.98
N ILE A 101 22.25 -7.49 -10.74
CA ILE A 101 22.67 -6.14 -10.30
C ILE A 101 23.88 -5.67 -11.12
N LYS A 102 24.82 -6.55 -11.44
CA LYS A 102 25.95 -6.21 -12.32
C LYS A 102 25.47 -5.85 -13.72
N HIS A 103 24.56 -6.63 -14.29
CA HIS A 103 24.00 -6.34 -15.60
C HIS A 103 23.25 -5.00 -15.63
N GLU A 104 22.40 -4.74 -14.63
CA GLU A 104 21.68 -3.46 -14.50
C GLU A 104 22.64 -2.27 -14.36
N LYS A 105 23.71 -2.41 -13.58
CA LYS A 105 24.69 -1.35 -13.32
C LYS A 105 25.55 -1.01 -14.54
N VAL A 106 25.86 -2.00 -15.38
CA VAL A 106 26.68 -1.82 -16.58
C VAL A 106 25.83 -1.36 -17.78
N ASN A 107 24.63 -1.92 -17.94
CA ASN A 107 23.85 -1.77 -19.17
C ASN A 107 22.70 -0.77 -19.07
N MET A 108 22.37 -0.26 -17.87
CA MET A 108 21.23 0.66 -17.70
C MET A 108 21.60 1.91 -16.89
N SER A 109 21.16 3.09 -17.36
CA SER A 109 21.24 4.35 -16.60
C SER A 109 20.36 4.28 -15.35
N SER A 110 20.48 5.15 -14.34
CA SER A 110 19.57 5.18 -13.17
C SER A 110 18.91 6.54 -13.01
N LYS A 111 18.46 7.13 -14.11
CA LYS A 111 17.95 8.50 -14.16
C LYS A 111 16.43 8.53 -14.04
N LEU A 112 15.90 9.65 -13.54
CA LEU A 112 14.45 9.87 -13.46
C LEU A 112 13.77 9.78 -14.83
N SER A 113 14.47 10.19 -15.89
CA SER A 113 14.01 10.07 -17.29
C SER A 113 13.68 8.64 -17.70
N ASP A 114 14.27 7.65 -17.04
CA ASP A 114 14.17 6.25 -17.44
C ASP A 114 12.79 5.65 -17.13
N LEU A 115 12.03 6.29 -16.23
CA LEU A 115 10.65 5.93 -15.91
C LEU A 115 9.69 6.11 -17.10
N TRP A 116 10.06 6.95 -18.06
CA TRP A 116 9.27 7.26 -19.25
C TRP A 116 10.03 6.98 -20.56
N ALA A 117 11.28 6.53 -20.49
CA ALA A 117 12.13 6.33 -21.66
C ALA A 117 11.66 5.20 -22.59
N THR A 118 11.05 4.14 -22.03
CA THR A 118 10.61 2.97 -22.77
C THR A 118 9.12 2.76 -22.60
N LYS A 119 8.43 2.19 -23.60
CA LYS A 119 7.00 1.83 -23.50
C LYS A 119 6.70 0.91 -22.31
N SER A 120 7.60 -0.02 -22.00
CA SER A 120 7.51 -0.90 -20.83
C SER A 120 7.54 -0.08 -19.53
N MET A 121 8.56 0.77 -19.34
CA MET A 121 8.68 1.62 -18.16
C MET A 121 7.54 2.63 -18.02
N LEU A 122 7.10 3.24 -19.12
CA LEU A 122 5.95 4.12 -19.12
C LEU A 122 4.69 3.38 -18.66
N LYS A 123 4.46 2.14 -19.13
CA LYS A 123 3.35 1.30 -18.65
C LYS A 123 3.48 1.01 -17.16
N ARG A 124 4.67 0.66 -16.64
CA ARG A 124 4.85 0.40 -15.20
C ARG A 124 4.55 1.65 -14.37
N THR A 125 5.12 2.78 -14.77
CA THR A 125 4.95 4.07 -14.08
C THR A 125 3.49 4.52 -14.09
N LEU A 126 2.83 4.49 -15.26
CA LEU A 126 1.41 4.85 -15.38
C LEU A 126 0.51 3.91 -14.58
N THR A 127 0.79 2.60 -14.59
CA THR A 127 -0.01 1.64 -13.81
C THR A 127 0.17 1.87 -12.31
N GLY A 128 1.40 2.08 -11.83
CA GLY A 128 1.67 2.39 -10.41
C GLY A 128 0.98 3.67 -9.94
N VAL A 129 1.06 4.73 -10.75
CA VAL A 129 0.37 6.00 -10.49
C VAL A 129 -1.15 5.82 -10.54
N ALA A 130 -1.68 5.13 -11.55
CA ALA A 130 -3.11 4.90 -11.71
C ALA A 130 -3.70 4.17 -10.49
N VAL A 131 -3.04 3.13 -9.98
CA VAL A 131 -3.50 2.41 -8.78
C VAL A 131 -3.60 3.32 -7.57
N GLN A 132 -2.61 4.17 -7.37
CA GLN A 132 -2.57 5.11 -6.26
C GLN A 132 -3.63 6.21 -6.39
N VAL A 133 -3.82 6.73 -7.61
CA VAL A 133 -4.88 7.69 -7.91
C VAL A 133 -6.26 7.06 -7.73
N CYS A 134 -6.47 5.84 -8.22
CA CYS A 134 -7.71 5.07 -8.04
C CYS A 134 -7.99 4.78 -6.55
N CYS A 135 -6.96 4.51 -5.75
CA CYS A 135 -7.07 4.33 -4.31
C CYS A 135 -7.70 5.58 -3.67
N GLN A 136 -7.21 6.78 -3.98
CA GLN A 136 -7.75 8.01 -3.39
C GLN A 136 -9.12 8.39 -3.98
N LEU A 137 -9.29 8.20 -5.29
CA LEU A 137 -10.56 8.42 -5.97
C LEU A 137 -11.65 7.41 -5.58
N SER A 138 -11.32 6.35 -4.85
CA SER A 138 -12.33 5.47 -4.25
C SER A 138 -13.15 6.17 -3.14
N GLY A 139 -12.69 7.34 -2.67
CA GLY A 139 -13.40 8.13 -1.67
C GLY A 139 -12.99 7.77 -0.24
N THR A 140 -11.76 7.32 -0.01
CA THR A 140 -11.25 6.92 1.32
C THR A 140 -11.37 8.00 2.39
N SER A 141 -11.25 9.27 2.00
CA SER A 141 -11.40 10.42 2.89
C SER A 141 -12.86 10.84 3.12
N GLU A 142 -13.80 10.39 2.29
CA GLU A 142 -15.22 10.79 2.35
C GLU A 142 -15.91 10.27 3.64
N PRO A 143 -15.77 8.99 4.05
CA PRO A 143 -16.27 8.46 5.31
C PRO A 143 -16.04 9.37 6.52
N HIS A 144 -14.84 9.94 6.66
CA HIS A 144 -14.48 10.83 7.77
C HIS A 144 -15.33 12.12 7.80
N HIS A 145 -15.56 12.71 6.62
CA HIS A 145 -16.41 13.88 6.47
C HIS A 145 -17.89 13.54 6.69
N SER A 146 -18.32 12.39 6.20
CA SER A 146 -19.66 11.84 6.40
C SER A 146 -19.98 11.58 7.87
N TYR A 147 -19.06 10.99 8.64
CA TYR A 147 -19.20 10.78 10.08
C TYR A 147 -19.42 12.10 10.81
N THR A 148 -18.59 13.10 10.52
CA THR A 148 -18.66 14.42 11.15
C THR A 148 -20.00 15.11 10.88
N LYS A 149 -20.54 15.03 9.64
CA LYS A 149 -21.83 15.66 9.31
C LYS A 149 -23.05 14.90 9.84
N ARG A 150 -23.09 13.56 9.75
CA ARG A 150 -24.26 12.78 10.18
C ARG A 150 -24.38 12.71 11.69
N LEU A 151 -23.27 12.58 12.42
CA LEU A 151 -23.35 12.47 13.88
C LEU A 151 -23.59 13.82 14.55
N ASN A 152 -23.07 14.92 14.00
CA ASN A 152 -23.36 16.25 14.51
C ASN A 152 -24.85 16.65 14.38
N ASN A 153 -25.63 16.02 13.50
CA ASN A 153 -27.02 16.44 13.27
C ASN A 153 -28.06 15.39 13.69
N THR A 154 -27.76 14.09 13.59
CA THR A 154 -28.73 13.03 13.93
C THR A 154 -28.55 12.47 15.35
N LEU A 155 -27.31 12.40 15.87
CA LEU A 155 -27.07 11.89 17.22
C LEU A 155 -27.08 13.01 18.27
N LEU A 156 -26.80 14.27 17.90
CA LEU A 156 -27.02 15.45 18.76
C LEU A 156 -28.51 15.82 18.89
N LYS A 157 -29.36 14.85 19.27
CA LYS A 157 -30.45 15.20 20.20
C LYS A 157 -29.79 15.65 21.51
N PRO A 158 -30.36 16.60 22.27
CA PRO A 158 -29.78 17.03 23.54
C PRO A 158 -29.56 15.78 24.43
N GLY A 159 -28.30 15.34 24.58
CA GLY A 159 -27.94 14.16 25.39
C GLY A 159 -26.89 13.17 24.84
N ILE A 160 -26.48 13.20 23.56
CA ILE A 160 -25.35 12.36 23.07
C ILE A 160 -24.12 13.23 22.79
N ASN A 161 -23.15 13.19 23.69
CA ASN A 161 -21.93 13.99 23.65
C ASN A 161 -21.02 13.63 22.46
N GLY A 162 -20.20 14.59 22.00
CA GLY A 162 -19.20 14.43 20.94
C GLY A 162 -18.25 13.24 21.15
N ASP A 163 -18.10 12.78 22.39
CA ASP A 163 -17.38 11.57 22.80
C ASP A 163 -17.78 10.32 21.99
N THR A 164 -19.06 10.18 21.63
CA THR A 164 -19.56 8.99 20.92
C THR A 164 -19.02 8.92 19.47
N ILE A 165 -18.72 10.06 18.85
CA ILE A 165 -18.26 10.16 17.45
C ILE A 165 -16.85 9.58 17.32
N LEU A 166 -15.96 10.05 18.18
CA LEU A 166 -14.57 9.62 18.23
C LEU A 166 -14.49 8.14 18.65
N LEU A 167 -15.38 7.69 19.54
CA LEU A 167 -15.46 6.28 19.94
C LEU A 167 -15.90 5.36 18.78
N ILE A 168 -16.94 5.71 18.03
CA ILE A 168 -17.38 4.92 16.86
C ILE A 168 -16.28 4.91 15.78
N THR A 169 -15.64 6.05 15.54
CA THR A 169 -14.54 6.16 14.57
C THR A 169 -13.35 5.31 15.00
N GLY A 170 -12.99 5.34 16.28
CA GLY A 170 -11.93 4.51 16.86
C GLY A 170 -12.20 3.02 16.73
N ILE A 171 -13.41 2.57 17.08
CA ILE A 171 -13.83 1.14 16.95
C ILE A 171 -13.80 0.70 15.48
N SER A 172 -14.29 1.55 14.57
CA SER A 172 -14.27 1.26 13.14
C SER A 172 -12.83 1.14 12.62
N GLY A 173 -11.93 2.00 13.11
CA GLY A 173 -10.50 1.91 12.82
C GLY A 173 -9.86 0.61 13.31
N VAL A 174 -10.20 0.15 14.53
CA VAL A 174 -9.76 -1.16 15.06
C VAL A 174 -10.23 -2.29 14.15
N LEU A 175 -11.50 -2.28 13.77
CA LEU A 175 -12.08 -3.32 12.92
C LEU A 175 -11.38 -3.38 11.56
N GLY A 176 -11.19 -2.23 10.90
CA GLY A 176 -10.47 -2.16 9.64
C GLY A 176 -9.04 -2.70 9.76
N GLN A 177 -8.35 -2.39 10.87
CA GLN A 177 -7.00 -2.88 11.11
C GLN A 177 -6.92 -4.41 11.28
N ILE A 178 -7.85 -4.99 12.02
CA ILE A 178 -7.95 -6.45 12.19
C ILE A 178 -8.21 -7.10 10.82
N VAL A 179 -9.14 -6.57 10.04
CA VAL A 179 -9.46 -7.09 8.72
C VAL A 179 -8.27 -6.97 7.76
N THR A 180 -7.56 -5.84 7.75
CA THR A 180 -6.34 -5.67 6.96
C THR A 180 -5.27 -6.69 7.34
N PHE A 181 -5.06 -6.95 8.63
CA PHE A 181 -4.10 -7.97 9.08
C PHE A 181 -4.47 -9.37 8.60
N VAL A 182 -5.72 -9.78 8.83
CA VAL A 182 -6.24 -11.08 8.39
C VAL A 182 -6.13 -11.22 6.88
N PHE A 183 -6.43 -10.16 6.13
CA PHE A 183 -6.30 -10.17 4.68
C PHE A 183 -4.85 -10.32 4.22
N ILE A 184 -3.91 -9.52 4.75
CA ILE A 184 -2.49 -9.59 4.38
C ILE A 184 -1.90 -10.96 4.71
N TYR A 185 -2.21 -11.51 5.88
CA TYR A 185 -1.66 -12.79 6.34
C TYR A 185 -2.30 -14.00 5.64
N CYS A 186 -3.62 -14.06 5.55
CA CYS A 186 -4.33 -15.27 5.09
C CYS A 186 -4.67 -15.25 3.60
N ILE A 187 -4.95 -14.08 3.02
CA ILE A 187 -5.70 -13.98 1.74
C ILE A 187 -4.83 -13.39 0.62
N LEU A 188 -4.04 -12.36 0.91
CA LEU A 188 -3.32 -11.56 -0.09
C LEU A 188 -2.43 -12.41 -1.00
N ASP A 189 -1.62 -13.29 -0.41
CA ASP A 189 -0.73 -14.17 -1.17
C ASP A 189 -1.45 -15.38 -1.81
N ARG A 190 -2.70 -15.69 -1.41
CA ARG A 190 -3.51 -16.77 -1.99
C ARG A 190 -4.38 -16.31 -3.15
N VAL A 191 -5.00 -15.14 -3.04
CA VAL A 191 -5.97 -14.63 -4.03
C VAL A 191 -5.29 -13.80 -5.11
N GLY A 192 -4.12 -13.23 -4.83
CA GLY A 192 -3.43 -12.32 -5.73
C GLY A 192 -3.89 -10.87 -5.54
N ARG A 193 -3.43 -9.97 -6.41
CA ARG A 193 -3.59 -8.53 -6.25
C ARG A 193 -4.77 -8.00 -7.06
N ARG A 194 -5.12 -8.63 -8.18
CA ARG A 194 -6.16 -8.13 -9.10
C ARG A 194 -7.57 -8.30 -8.55
N LEU A 195 -7.94 -9.52 -8.15
CA LEU A 195 -9.31 -9.83 -7.75
C LEU A 195 -9.78 -8.99 -6.54
N PRO A 196 -8.96 -8.78 -5.49
CA PRO A 196 -9.35 -7.93 -4.37
C PRO A 196 -9.63 -6.48 -4.78
N LEU A 197 -8.87 -5.90 -5.73
CA LEU A 197 -9.12 -4.54 -6.22
C LEU A 197 -10.47 -4.42 -6.94
N ILE A 198 -10.84 -5.43 -7.74
CA ILE A 198 -12.11 -5.44 -8.48
C ILE A 198 -13.29 -5.59 -7.50
N ILE A 199 -13.25 -6.60 -6.62
CA ILE A 199 -14.30 -6.84 -5.63
C ILE A 199 -14.43 -5.63 -4.69
N GLY A 200 -13.31 -5.09 -4.25
CA GLY A 200 -13.25 -3.89 -3.41
C GLY A 200 -13.89 -2.69 -4.08
N ALA A 201 -13.58 -2.42 -5.36
CA ALA A 201 -14.15 -1.29 -6.09
C ALA A 201 -15.68 -1.37 -6.20
N PHE A 202 -16.22 -2.53 -6.57
CA PHE A 202 -17.67 -2.70 -6.67
C PHE A 202 -18.37 -2.69 -5.29
N GLY A 203 -17.74 -3.30 -4.27
CA GLY A 203 -18.25 -3.27 -2.91
C GLY A 203 -18.28 -1.87 -2.31
N MET A 204 -17.23 -1.08 -2.55
CA MET A 204 -17.18 0.34 -2.18
C MET A 204 -18.24 1.17 -2.92
N ALA A 205 -18.42 0.97 -4.23
CA ALA A 205 -19.48 1.62 -4.99
C ALA A 205 -20.88 1.29 -4.44
N GLY A 206 -21.12 0.03 -4.07
CA GLY A 206 -22.38 -0.42 -3.48
C GLY A 206 -22.66 0.25 -2.14
N CYS A 207 -21.67 0.31 -1.25
CA CYS A 207 -21.82 0.98 0.05
C CYS A 207 -22.08 2.48 -0.13
N LEU A 208 -21.34 3.15 -1.00
CA LEU A 208 -21.55 4.58 -1.29
C LEU A 208 -22.90 4.85 -1.96
N ALA A 209 -23.41 3.95 -2.79
CA ALA A 209 -24.74 4.08 -3.39
C ALA A 209 -25.86 4.00 -2.35
N ILE A 210 -25.73 3.09 -1.38
CA ILE A 210 -26.65 2.98 -0.26
C ILE A 210 -26.56 4.23 0.63
N GLU A 211 -25.35 4.71 0.93
CA GLU A 211 -25.14 5.99 1.62
C GLU A 211 -25.84 7.14 0.90
N ALA A 212 -25.62 7.28 -0.42
CA ALA A 212 -26.24 8.33 -1.21
C ALA A 212 -27.77 8.27 -1.15
N ALA A 213 -28.35 7.07 -1.24
CA ALA A 213 -29.79 6.85 -1.16
C ALA A 213 -30.38 7.19 0.22
N ILE A 214 -29.69 6.80 1.31
CA ILE A 214 -30.08 7.15 2.68
C ILE A 214 -30.06 8.66 2.86
N ASN A 215 -29.00 9.34 2.42
CA ASN A 215 -28.89 10.80 2.56
C ASN A 215 -29.86 11.57 1.66
N ALA A 216 -30.24 11.02 0.51
CA ALA A 216 -31.24 11.61 -0.36
C ALA A 216 -32.66 11.54 0.23
N LYS A 217 -33.03 10.40 0.84
CA LYS A 217 -34.39 10.15 1.34
C LYS A 217 -34.59 10.57 2.80
N PHE A 218 -33.54 10.44 3.61
CA PHE A 218 -33.53 10.76 5.03
C PHE A 218 -32.32 11.65 5.35
N PRO A 219 -32.31 12.91 4.86
CA PRO A 219 -31.24 13.85 5.19
C PRO A 219 -31.16 13.99 6.72
N GLY A 220 -29.96 13.82 7.29
CA GLY A 220 -29.74 13.78 8.74
C GLY A 220 -30.20 15.04 9.48
N GLU A 221 -30.34 16.17 8.77
CA GLU A 221 -30.80 17.45 9.32
C GLU A 221 -32.33 17.54 9.51
N ALA A 222 -33.12 16.69 8.84
CA ALA A 222 -34.59 16.80 8.83
C ALA A 222 -35.33 15.50 9.14
N SER A 223 -34.64 14.37 9.30
CA SER A 223 -35.27 13.06 9.47
C SER A 223 -35.09 12.48 10.88
N ASN A 224 -36.21 12.21 11.57
CA ASN A 224 -36.25 11.51 12.84
C ASN A 224 -36.06 9.97 12.73
N ASN A 225 -35.74 9.44 11.54
CA ASN A 225 -35.59 8.00 11.34
C ASN A 225 -34.21 7.51 11.81
N THR A 226 -34.11 7.15 13.08
CA THR A 226 -32.90 6.63 13.72
C THR A 226 -32.40 5.32 13.10
N ALA A 227 -33.29 4.50 12.53
CA ALA A 227 -32.90 3.24 11.90
C ALA A 227 -32.12 3.46 10.60
N ALA A 228 -32.56 4.41 9.76
CA ALA A 228 -31.86 4.78 8.54
C ALA A 228 -30.45 5.32 8.81
N GLN A 229 -30.29 6.03 9.93
CA GLN A 229 -29.04 6.67 10.32
C GLN A 229 -28.04 5.67 10.89
N ARG A 230 -28.52 4.68 11.66
CA ARG A 230 -27.72 3.51 12.08
C ARG A 230 -27.29 2.66 10.89
N ALA A 231 -28.18 2.45 9.92
CA ALA A 231 -27.84 1.76 8.69
C ALA A 231 -26.72 2.49 7.93
N GLY A 232 -26.80 3.83 7.85
CA GLY A 232 -25.74 4.62 7.22
C GLY A 232 -24.38 4.44 7.91
N VAL A 233 -24.35 4.55 9.24
CA VAL A 233 -23.11 4.27 10.00
C VAL A 233 -22.57 2.87 9.70
N ALA A 234 -23.43 1.85 9.65
CA ALA A 234 -23.00 0.48 9.33
C ALA A 234 -22.41 0.34 7.92
N PHE A 235 -22.99 0.99 6.91
CA PHE A 235 -22.47 0.94 5.53
C PHE A 235 -21.17 1.72 5.36
N ILE A 236 -20.96 2.80 6.11
CA ILE A 236 -19.66 3.48 6.16
C ILE A 236 -18.58 2.58 6.81
N ILE A 237 -18.93 1.89 7.90
CA ILE A 237 -18.03 0.92 8.54
C ILE A 237 -17.70 -0.21 7.58
N LEU A 238 -18.69 -0.73 6.86
CA LEU A 238 -18.52 -1.81 5.89
C LEU A 238 -17.63 -1.36 4.71
N PHE A 239 -17.84 -0.14 4.21
CA PHE A 239 -17.00 0.48 3.18
C PHE A 239 -15.53 0.48 3.60
N GLY A 240 -15.23 1.05 4.78
CA GLY A 240 -13.85 1.22 5.25
C GLY A 240 -13.20 -0.07 5.74
N SER A 241 -13.90 -0.79 6.61
CA SER A 241 -13.34 -1.93 7.35
C SER A 241 -13.31 -3.22 6.55
N LEU A 242 -14.27 -3.44 5.64
CA LEU A 242 -14.30 -4.64 4.83
C LEU A 242 -13.74 -4.36 3.44
N PHE A 243 -14.38 -3.50 2.66
CA PHE A 243 -14.04 -3.38 1.25
C PHE A 243 -12.71 -2.66 1.03
N PHE A 244 -12.50 -1.49 1.63
CA PHE A 244 -11.24 -0.76 1.46
C PHE A 244 -10.05 -1.50 2.07
N SER A 245 -10.20 -1.97 3.31
CA SER A 245 -9.17 -2.66 4.09
C SER A 245 -8.72 -4.02 3.51
N THR A 246 -9.56 -4.67 2.68
CA THR A 246 -9.22 -5.90 1.95
C THR A 246 -8.82 -5.68 0.49
N SER A 247 -8.83 -4.44 0.00
CA SER A 247 -8.55 -4.13 -1.41
C SER A 247 -7.49 -3.04 -1.56
N PHE A 248 -7.90 -1.82 -1.93
CA PHE A 248 -7.02 -0.71 -2.22
C PHE A 248 -6.11 -0.33 -1.06
N GLY A 249 -6.55 -0.50 0.19
CA GLY A 249 -5.74 -0.24 1.37
C GLY A 249 -4.38 -0.94 1.29
N PRO A 250 -4.30 -2.28 1.42
CA PRO A 250 -3.02 -2.99 1.36
C PRO A 250 -2.49 -3.19 -0.07
N VAL A 251 -3.36 -3.44 -1.05
CA VAL A 251 -2.92 -3.86 -2.38
C VAL A 251 -2.26 -2.72 -3.15
N SER A 252 -2.68 -1.46 -2.97
CA SER A 252 -2.07 -0.33 -3.68
C SER A 252 -0.58 -0.14 -3.37
N TRP A 253 -0.21 -0.24 -2.08
CA TRP A 253 1.18 -0.14 -1.62
C TRP A 253 2.02 -1.35 -1.99
N VAL A 254 1.43 -2.55 -1.93
CA VAL A 254 2.10 -3.78 -2.36
C VAL A 254 2.39 -3.72 -3.85
N TYR A 255 1.38 -3.41 -4.67
CA TYR A 255 1.49 -3.43 -6.11
C TYR A 255 2.55 -2.46 -6.64
N GLN A 256 2.58 -1.21 -6.16
CA GLN A 256 3.61 -0.26 -6.60
C GLN A 256 5.04 -0.69 -6.26
N SER A 257 5.25 -1.52 -5.22
CA SER A 257 6.58 -2.01 -4.86
C SER A 257 7.01 -3.21 -5.72
N GLU A 258 6.04 -3.95 -6.27
CA GLU A 258 6.26 -5.19 -7.02
C GLU A 258 6.47 -4.93 -8.52
N ILE A 259 5.98 -3.81 -9.06
CA ILE A 259 6.07 -3.53 -10.50
C ILE A 259 7.38 -2.87 -10.95
N PHE A 260 8.11 -2.17 -10.07
CA PHE A 260 9.32 -1.47 -10.50
C PHE A 260 10.58 -2.33 -10.33
N PRO A 261 11.48 -2.33 -11.34
CA PRO A 261 12.76 -3.00 -11.24
C PRO A 261 13.65 -2.24 -10.25
N MET A 262 14.63 -2.94 -9.66
CA MET A 262 15.44 -2.44 -8.54
C MET A 262 16.02 -1.05 -8.81
N ARG A 263 16.65 -0.88 -9.97
CA ARG A 263 17.28 0.35 -10.46
C ARG A 263 16.44 1.63 -10.29
N VAL A 264 15.16 1.58 -10.65
CA VAL A 264 14.27 2.75 -10.65
C VAL A 264 13.17 2.66 -9.60
N ARG A 265 13.17 1.60 -8.78
CA ARG A 265 12.10 1.35 -7.79
C ARG A 265 11.89 2.53 -6.87
N ALA A 266 12.96 3.05 -6.27
CA ALA A 266 12.85 4.18 -5.35
C ALA A 266 12.17 5.40 -6.03
N MET A 267 12.57 5.73 -7.26
CA MET A 267 12.01 6.85 -8.02
C MET A 267 10.55 6.59 -8.45
N GLY A 268 10.26 5.40 -8.98
CA GLY A 268 8.92 5.01 -9.42
C GLY A 268 7.92 4.96 -8.27
N THR A 269 8.29 4.35 -7.15
CA THR A 269 7.48 4.33 -5.91
C THR A 269 7.29 5.74 -5.36
N SER A 270 8.29 6.62 -5.46
CA SER A 270 8.15 8.03 -5.02
C SER A 270 7.13 8.79 -5.85
N ILE A 271 7.12 8.64 -7.17
CA ILE A 271 6.14 9.31 -8.06
C ILE A 271 4.72 8.78 -7.84
N ALA A 272 4.58 7.46 -7.67
CA ALA A 272 3.29 6.85 -7.34
C ALA A 272 2.76 7.35 -5.99
N THR A 273 3.64 7.43 -4.97
CA THR A 273 3.30 7.95 -3.64
C THR A 273 2.96 9.44 -3.66
N MET A 274 3.72 10.25 -4.40
CA MET A 274 3.43 11.67 -4.61
C MET A 274 2.06 11.86 -5.26
N SER A 275 1.72 11.04 -6.25
CA SER A 275 0.41 11.08 -6.91
C SER A 275 -0.72 10.71 -5.97
N ASN A 276 -0.52 9.73 -5.07
CA ASN A 276 -1.48 9.42 -4.00
C ASN A 276 -1.76 10.67 -3.15
N TRP A 277 -0.72 11.28 -2.58
CA TRP A 277 -0.89 12.42 -1.67
C TRP A 277 -1.42 13.67 -2.38
N ALA A 278 -1.03 13.92 -3.63
CA ALA A 278 -1.56 15.03 -4.41
C ALA A 278 -3.08 14.92 -4.61
N VAL A 279 -3.57 13.73 -4.96
CA VAL A 279 -5.01 13.48 -5.09
C VAL A 279 -5.69 13.48 -3.72
N ASN A 280 -5.03 12.99 -2.67
CA ASN A 280 -5.55 13.08 -1.31
C ASN A 280 -5.84 14.52 -0.88
N VAL A 281 -4.88 15.42 -1.08
CA VAL A 281 -5.00 16.84 -0.76
C VAL A 281 -6.12 17.46 -1.59
N MET A 282 -6.15 17.20 -2.90
CA MET A 282 -7.21 17.69 -3.78
C MET A 282 -8.60 17.28 -3.30
N ILE A 283 -8.82 15.99 -3.03
CA ILE A 283 -10.13 15.48 -2.56
C ILE A 283 -10.47 16.05 -1.19
N SER A 284 -9.50 16.17 -0.27
CA SER A 284 -9.74 16.69 1.07
C SER A 284 -10.16 18.16 1.06
N GLN A 285 -9.62 18.97 0.15
CA GLN A 285 -10.01 20.37 -0.01
C GLN A 285 -11.33 20.54 -0.77
N VAL A 286 -11.61 19.70 -1.76
CA VAL A 286 -12.82 19.79 -2.60
C VAL A 286 -14.04 19.18 -1.88
N SER A 287 -13.86 18.15 -1.06
CA SER A 287 -14.96 17.43 -0.41
C SER A 287 -15.88 18.31 0.45
N PRO A 288 -15.38 19.20 1.33
CA PRO A 288 -16.23 20.12 2.10
C PRO A 288 -17.07 21.03 1.20
N ILE A 289 -16.46 21.56 0.13
CA ILE A 289 -17.12 22.45 -0.84
C ILE A 289 -18.20 21.68 -1.60
N GLY A 290 -17.87 20.49 -2.12
CA GLY A 290 -18.80 19.62 -2.85
C GLY A 290 -20.01 19.24 -1.99
N LEU A 291 -19.76 18.76 -0.77
CA LEU A 291 -20.84 18.41 0.16
C LEU A 291 -21.69 19.62 0.58
N SER A 292 -21.13 20.83 0.64
CA SER A 292 -21.91 22.04 0.97
C SER A 292 -22.83 22.50 -0.17
N ARG A 293 -22.41 22.32 -1.44
CA ARG A 293 -23.13 22.82 -2.61
C ARG A 293 -24.12 21.82 -3.20
N ILE A 294 -23.71 20.56 -3.30
CA ILE A 294 -24.49 19.52 -3.98
C ILE A 294 -24.95 18.39 -3.05
N GLY A 295 -24.60 18.46 -1.75
CA GLY A 295 -25.08 17.55 -0.72
C GLY A 295 -24.81 16.09 -1.05
N TRP A 296 -25.84 15.26 -0.96
CA TRP A 296 -25.77 13.81 -1.24
C TRP A 296 -25.39 13.47 -2.69
N LYS A 297 -25.50 14.41 -3.63
CA LYS A 297 -25.10 14.15 -5.03
C LYS A 297 -23.58 14.05 -5.18
N PHE A 298 -22.80 14.57 -4.23
CA PHE A 298 -21.34 14.46 -4.25
C PHE A 298 -20.86 13.00 -4.19
N TYR A 299 -21.60 12.14 -3.48
CA TYR A 299 -21.31 10.69 -3.41
C TYR A 299 -21.38 10.01 -4.79
N LEU A 300 -22.18 10.54 -5.72
CA LEU A 300 -22.27 10.00 -7.09
C LEU A 300 -20.94 10.07 -7.84
N VAL A 301 -20.11 11.07 -7.55
CA VAL A 301 -18.78 11.19 -8.15
C VAL A 301 -17.95 9.96 -7.79
N PHE A 302 -17.86 9.63 -6.50
CA PHE A 302 -17.11 8.47 -6.03
C PHE A 302 -17.75 7.14 -6.45
N ILE A 303 -19.07 7.04 -6.54
CA ILE A 303 -19.74 5.83 -7.06
C ILE A 303 -19.34 5.60 -8.51
N CYS A 304 -19.44 6.63 -9.36
CA CYS A 304 -19.04 6.56 -10.76
C CYS A 304 -17.56 6.20 -10.88
N THR A 305 -16.68 6.85 -10.11
CA THR A 305 -15.26 6.56 -10.17
C THR A 305 -14.94 5.15 -9.68
N ASN A 306 -15.60 4.63 -8.64
CA ASN A 306 -15.41 3.25 -8.19
C ASN A 306 -15.91 2.22 -9.22
N ILE A 307 -17.04 2.48 -9.90
CA ILE A 307 -17.52 1.62 -10.99
C ILE A 307 -16.55 1.64 -12.16
N VAL A 308 -16.05 2.82 -12.53
CA VAL A 308 -15.02 2.96 -13.57
C VAL A 308 -13.72 2.28 -13.13
N ASN A 309 -13.32 2.36 -11.87
CA ASN A 309 -12.15 1.67 -11.34
C ASN A 309 -12.35 0.15 -11.40
N GLY A 310 -13.48 -0.38 -10.94
CA GLY A 310 -13.79 -1.81 -11.01
C GLY A 310 -13.81 -2.33 -12.45
N LYS A 311 -14.44 -1.58 -13.37
CA LYS A 311 -14.47 -1.91 -14.80
C LYS A 311 -13.12 -1.73 -15.49
N SER A 312 -12.36 -0.69 -15.14
CA SER A 312 -11.06 -0.42 -15.73
C SER A 312 -10.03 -1.42 -15.24
N HIS A 313 -9.97 -1.76 -13.95
CA HIS A 313 -9.15 -2.88 -13.48
C HIS A 313 -9.61 -4.22 -14.10
N GLY A 314 -10.92 -4.39 -14.34
CA GLY A 314 -11.49 -5.51 -15.09
C GLY A 314 -11.24 -5.49 -16.61
N ALA A 315 -10.95 -4.34 -17.23
CA ALA A 315 -10.66 -4.19 -18.66
C ALA A 315 -9.14 -4.14 -18.94
N LEU A 316 -8.38 -3.48 -18.06
CA LEU A 316 -6.92 -3.56 -17.92
C LEU A 316 -6.46 -4.99 -17.54
N PHE A 317 -7.37 -5.84 -17.06
CA PHE A 317 -7.21 -7.30 -16.93
C PHE A 317 -6.75 -7.96 -18.25
N ILE A 318 -7.21 -7.45 -19.39
CA ILE A 318 -6.89 -7.99 -20.73
C ILE A 318 -5.68 -7.27 -21.36
N ALA A 319 -5.42 -6.00 -21.03
CA ALA A 319 -4.52 -5.16 -21.81
C ALA A 319 -3.24 -4.66 -21.11
N GLY A 320 -3.06 -4.77 -19.78
CA GLY A 320 -1.82 -4.24 -19.19
C GLY A 320 -1.60 -4.25 -17.68
N PHE A 321 -2.44 -4.90 -16.87
CA PHE A 321 -2.28 -4.94 -15.41
C PHE A 321 -1.78 -6.30 -14.94
N PRO A 322 -0.48 -6.66 -15.02
CA PRO A 322 -0.01 -8.00 -14.71
C PRO A 322 -0.31 -8.42 -13.27
N GLU A 323 -0.64 -9.70 -13.09
CA GLU A 323 -0.77 -10.30 -11.75
C GLU A 323 0.65 -10.50 -11.22
N THR A 324 0.92 -9.97 -10.03
CA THR A 324 2.25 -9.99 -9.41
C THR A 324 2.43 -11.18 -8.46
N LYS A 325 1.36 -11.95 -8.21
CA LYS A 325 1.38 -13.11 -7.32
C LYS A 325 2.38 -14.17 -7.80
N GLY A 326 3.26 -14.57 -6.90
CA GLY A 326 4.19 -15.68 -7.12
C GLY A 326 5.30 -15.38 -8.13
N LYS A 327 5.43 -14.11 -8.56
CA LYS A 327 6.47 -13.68 -9.49
C LYS A 327 7.61 -12.97 -8.77
N THR A 328 8.84 -13.39 -9.04
CA THR A 328 10.05 -12.70 -8.58
C THR A 328 10.10 -11.31 -9.21
N LEU A 329 10.89 -10.39 -8.66
CA LEU A 329 11.00 -9.03 -9.23
C LEU A 329 11.61 -9.08 -10.64
N GLU A 330 12.36 -10.14 -10.87
CA GLU A 330 13.11 -10.46 -12.05
C GLU A 330 12.18 -11.03 -13.14
N GLU A 331 11.26 -11.93 -12.77
CA GLU A 331 10.18 -12.37 -13.66
C GLU A 331 9.19 -11.25 -14.01
N MET A 332 9.04 -10.24 -13.14
CA MET A 332 8.21 -9.07 -13.46
C MET A 332 8.77 -8.29 -14.66
N ASP A 333 10.08 -8.36 -14.93
CA ASP A 333 10.66 -7.73 -16.10
C ASP A 333 10.17 -8.40 -17.40
N ALA A 334 10.12 -9.74 -17.40
CA ALA A 334 9.56 -10.55 -18.48
C ALA A 334 8.09 -10.23 -18.75
N VAL A 335 7.31 -10.06 -17.67
CA VAL A 335 5.86 -9.84 -17.73
C VAL A 335 5.49 -8.50 -18.39
N PHE A 336 6.36 -7.49 -18.28
CA PHE A 336 6.18 -6.21 -18.96
C PHE A 336 6.88 -6.14 -20.32
N GLY A 337 7.55 -7.21 -20.76
CA GLY A 337 8.19 -7.35 -22.07
C GLY A 337 9.58 -6.73 -22.16
N ASP A 338 10.31 -6.63 -21.05
CA ASP A 338 11.74 -6.26 -21.07
C ASP A 338 12.60 -7.48 -21.46
N GLN A 339 13.82 -7.25 -21.95
CA GLN A 339 14.76 -8.33 -22.26
C GLN A 339 15.14 -9.08 -20.97
N THR A 340 14.78 -10.36 -20.91
CA THR A 340 15.11 -11.25 -19.80
C THR A 340 16.50 -11.86 -19.98
N ILE A 341 17.31 -11.84 -18.93
CA ILE A 341 18.47 -12.74 -18.81
C ILE A 341 17.92 -14.09 -18.32
N GLY A 342 18.35 -15.20 -18.93
CA GLY A 342 17.89 -16.53 -18.52
C GLY A 342 18.29 -16.84 -17.08
N HIS A 343 17.34 -17.26 -16.24
CA HIS A 343 17.57 -17.63 -14.84
C HIS A 343 18.46 -18.88 -14.74
N ALA A 344 19.47 -18.88 -13.88
CA ALA A 344 20.25 -20.09 -13.61
C ALA A 344 19.38 -21.22 -12.99
N LEU A 345 18.32 -20.84 -12.26
CA LEU A 345 17.31 -21.75 -11.70
C LEU A 345 16.47 -22.48 -12.76
N GLU A 346 16.28 -21.90 -13.96
CA GLU A 346 15.55 -22.55 -15.05
C GLU A 346 16.46 -23.38 -15.97
N THR A 347 17.74 -23.02 -16.07
CA THR A 347 18.69 -23.66 -16.98
C THR A 347 19.54 -24.75 -16.32
N GLY A 348 19.57 -24.82 -14.99
CA GLY A 348 20.43 -25.75 -14.23
C GLY A 348 21.92 -25.54 -14.54
N ARG A 349 22.28 -24.41 -15.15
CA ARG A 349 23.63 -24.06 -15.59
C ARG A 349 23.85 -22.60 -15.27
N THR A 350 24.91 -22.32 -14.50
CA THR A 350 25.50 -20.99 -14.46
C THR A 350 25.89 -20.63 -15.90
N HIS A 351 25.28 -19.60 -16.46
CA HIS A 351 25.79 -19.05 -17.71
C HIS A 351 27.22 -18.55 -17.39
N ASN A 352 28.23 -19.13 -18.06
CA ASN A 352 29.59 -18.64 -18.01
C ASN A 352 29.61 -17.23 -18.60
N VAL A 353 29.42 -16.24 -17.74
CA VAL A 353 29.64 -14.83 -18.07
C VAL A 353 31.15 -14.62 -18.07
N SER A 354 31.71 -14.26 -19.21
CA SER A 354 33.12 -13.85 -19.32
C SER A 354 33.40 -12.69 -18.35
N GLY A 355 34.23 -12.95 -17.35
CA GLY A 355 34.45 -12.08 -16.19
C GLY A 355 34.17 -12.74 -14.83
N LEU A 356 33.58 -13.95 -14.83
CA LEU A 356 33.63 -14.92 -13.73
C LEU A 356 34.69 -16.02 -13.96
N ASP A 357 35.51 -15.90 -15.01
CA ASP A 357 36.69 -16.75 -15.17
C ASP A 357 37.58 -16.57 -13.94
N ASP A 358 37.78 -17.68 -13.23
CA ASP A 358 38.77 -18.13 -12.23
C ASP A 358 40.03 -17.31 -11.88
N LYS A 359 40.22 -16.09 -12.40
CA LYS A 359 41.44 -15.29 -12.19
C LYS A 359 41.50 -14.57 -10.84
N ASP A 360 40.38 -14.37 -10.14
CA ASP A 360 40.37 -13.67 -8.85
C ASP A 360 40.13 -14.58 -7.62
N GLY A 361 39.96 -15.91 -7.81
CA GLY A 361 39.90 -16.86 -6.70
C GLY A 361 38.84 -16.57 -5.63
N SER A 362 37.82 -15.77 -5.95
CA SER A 362 36.81 -15.33 -5.00
C SER A 362 35.80 -16.43 -4.66
N LEU A 363 35.63 -17.42 -5.54
CA LEU A 363 34.78 -18.59 -5.30
C LEU A 363 35.52 -19.70 -4.53
N GLU A 364 36.81 -19.95 -4.82
CA GLU A 364 37.62 -20.91 -4.05
C GLU A 364 37.86 -20.46 -2.60
N LYS A 365 37.85 -19.16 -2.30
CA LYS A 365 37.93 -18.67 -0.92
C LYS A 365 36.69 -18.98 -0.09
N ILE A 366 35.54 -19.23 -0.73
CA ILE A 366 34.29 -19.58 -0.05
C ILE A 366 34.27 -21.07 0.35
N GLU A 367 35.12 -21.91 -0.24
CA GLU A 367 35.28 -23.31 0.20
C GLU A 367 36.12 -23.47 1.47
N LYS A 368 36.77 -22.42 1.97
CA LYS A 368 37.71 -22.50 3.10
C LYS A 368 37.32 -21.71 4.35
N VAL A 369 36.06 -21.27 4.47
CA VAL A 369 35.47 -20.71 5.70
C VAL A 369 34.17 -21.43 5.96
#